data_AF-A0A3T1B5B4-F1
#
_entry.id   AF-A0A3T1B5B4-F1
#
_cell.length_a   1.000
_cell.length_b   1.000
_cell.length_c   1.000
_cell.angle_alpha   90.00
_cell.angle_beta   90.00
_cell.angle_gamma   90.00
#
_symmetry.space_group_name_H-M   'P 1'
#
loop_
_entity.id
_entity.type
_entity.pdbx_description
1 polymer ?
#
loop_
_entity_poly.entity_id
_entity_poly.type
_entity_poly.pdbx_seq_one_letter_code
_entity_poly.pdbx_strand_id
1 'polypeptide(L)'
;MGLVLSGSAGRGVATERSDLDVFTVLADTGGRGPETSRSAALNETVVAISDLERVPPFGTEGWWYRWSFAWAPVLVDRTEGRLASALHRQATVTAGEAESILVEHDRLDGWLNFAYRALKNNPHPDHRELGRRVIDLEALRSTR
;
A
#
# COMPACT_ATOMS: atom_id res chain seq x y z
N MET A 1 -10.76 14.54 13.20
CA MET A 1 -9.59 14.26 14.05
C MET A 1 -9.52 12.80 14.40
N GLY A 2 -8.33 12.21 14.40
CA GLY A 2 -8.14 10.80 14.75
C GLY A 2 -6.67 10.39 14.79
N LEU A 3 -6.43 9.15 15.18
CA LEU A 3 -5.12 8.51 15.25
C LEU A 3 -5.16 7.16 14.56
N VAL A 4 -4.16 6.90 13.72
CA VAL A 4 -4.00 5.64 12.99
C VAL A 4 -2.62 5.08 13.32
N LEU A 5 -2.57 3.80 13.71
CA LEU A 5 -1.31 3.10 13.89
C LEU A 5 -1.01 2.30 12.63
N SER A 6 0.09 2.63 11.97
CA SER A 6 0.55 1.97 10.76
C SER A 6 1.79 1.13 11.02
N GLY A 7 2.63 0.96 10.00
CA GLY A 7 3.85 0.20 10.07
C GLY A 7 3.63 -1.26 10.43
N SER A 8 4.70 -1.85 10.92
CA SER A 8 4.71 -3.24 11.38
C SER A 8 3.82 -3.45 12.62
N ALA A 9 3.77 -2.47 13.53
CA ALA A 9 2.93 -2.52 14.74
C ALA A 9 1.43 -2.55 14.42
N GLY A 10 0.96 -1.67 13.53
CA GLY A 10 -0.43 -1.64 13.08
C GLY A 10 -0.87 -2.92 12.37
N ARG A 11 0.07 -3.62 11.72
CA ARG A 11 -0.21 -4.86 10.98
C ARG A 11 0.08 -6.14 11.78
N GLY A 12 0.44 -6.03 13.06
CA GLY A 12 0.70 -7.19 13.92
C GLY A 12 1.97 -7.98 13.55
N VAL A 13 2.93 -7.34 12.87
CA VAL A 13 4.20 -7.95 12.42
C VAL A 13 5.42 -7.20 12.94
N ALA A 14 5.27 -6.44 14.04
CA ALA A 14 6.37 -5.75 14.69
C ALA A 14 7.41 -6.73 15.25
N THR A 15 8.66 -6.27 15.24
CA THR A 15 9.82 -6.94 15.84
C THR A 15 10.39 -6.07 16.95
N GLU A 16 11.38 -6.57 17.68
CA GLU A 16 12.13 -5.78 18.69
C GLU A 16 12.83 -4.55 18.11
N ARG A 17 13.04 -4.50 16.79
CA ARG A 17 13.69 -3.39 16.08
C ARG A 17 12.67 -2.43 15.44
N SER A 18 11.38 -2.68 15.61
CA SER A 18 10.32 -1.86 15.02
C SER A 18 10.08 -0.61 15.87
N ASP A 19 9.91 0.52 15.19
CA ASP A 19 9.35 1.76 15.72
C ASP A 19 7.81 1.78 15.56
N LEU A 20 7.19 2.85 16.06
CA LEU A 20 5.77 3.12 15.91
C LEU A 20 5.54 4.17 14.83
N ASP A 21 4.86 3.80 13.74
CA ASP A 21 4.36 4.75 12.75
C ASP A 21 2.96 5.21 13.12
N VAL A 22 2.80 6.48 13.49
CA VAL A 22 1.52 7.05 13.92
C VAL A 22 1.11 8.19 12.99
N PHE A 23 -0.11 8.11 12.46
CA PHE A 23 -0.73 9.21 11.73
C PHE A 23 -1.69 9.98 12.62
N THR A 24 -1.37 11.24 12.88
CA THR A 24 -2.27 12.20 13.53
C THR A 24 -3.12 12.86 12.45
N VAL A 25 -4.39 12.50 12.39
CA VAL A 25 -5.32 13.00 11.37
C VAL A 25 -6.04 14.23 11.92
N LEU A 26 -5.88 15.37 11.25
CA LEU A 26 -6.50 16.64 11.63
C LEU A 26 -7.50 17.11 10.57
N ALA A 27 -8.27 18.14 10.92
CA ALA A 27 -9.02 18.90 9.92
C ALA A 27 -8.04 19.67 9.01
N ASP A 28 -8.52 20.17 7.87
CA ASP A 28 -7.71 20.99 6.97
C ASP A 28 -7.28 22.29 7.63
N THR A 29 -5.97 22.45 7.84
CA THR A 29 -5.38 23.65 8.44
C THR A 29 -4.60 24.51 7.45
N GLY A 30 -4.67 24.20 6.14
CA GLY A 30 -3.94 24.94 5.10
C GLY A 30 -2.42 24.86 5.27
N GLY A 31 -1.91 23.70 5.69
CA GLY A 31 -0.48 23.48 5.93
C GLY A 31 0.03 23.97 7.30
N ARG A 32 -0.83 24.54 8.15
CA ARG A 32 -0.48 24.91 9.53
C ARG A 32 -0.73 23.74 10.46
N GLY A 33 0.25 22.86 10.61
CA GLY A 33 0.18 21.73 11.54
C GLY A 33 1.04 21.96 12.79
N PRO A 34 0.78 21.23 13.88
CA PRO A 34 1.77 21.08 14.94
C PRO A 34 3.05 20.44 14.37
N GLU A 35 4.20 20.69 15.00
CA GLU A 35 5.42 19.95 14.68
C GLU A 35 5.23 18.46 14.99
N THR A 36 5.72 17.61 14.10
CA THR A 36 5.69 16.15 14.27
C THR A 36 6.73 15.70 15.28
N SER A 37 6.38 14.78 16.18
CA SER A 37 7.36 14.10 17.02
C SER A 37 8.09 13.00 16.25
N ARG A 38 9.43 12.99 16.31
CA ARG A 38 10.25 11.89 15.79
C ARG A 38 11.31 11.46 16.79
N SER A 39 11.42 10.15 17.00
CA SER A 39 12.41 9.51 17.86
C SER A 39 12.73 8.12 17.30
N ALA A 40 13.68 7.42 17.93
CA ALA A 40 13.98 6.02 17.59
C ALA A 40 12.80 5.06 17.83
N ALA A 41 11.82 5.45 18.65
CA ALA A 41 10.66 4.62 19.00
C ALA A 41 9.36 5.07 18.33
N LEU A 42 9.31 6.28 17.77
CA LEU A 42 8.08 6.90 17.27
C LEU A 42 8.38 7.77 16.06
N ASN A 43 7.65 7.51 14.98
CA ASN A 43 7.60 8.32 13.79
C ASN A 43 6.17 8.85 13.62
N GLU A 44 5.94 10.09 14.02
CA GLU A 44 4.65 10.76 13.83
C GLU A 44 4.59 11.44 12.46
N THR A 45 3.45 11.31 11.80
CA THR A 45 3.11 12.10 10.61
C THR A 45 1.72 12.73 10.77
N VAL A 46 1.63 14.04 10.55
CA VAL A 46 0.35 14.75 10.56
C VAL A 46 -0.22 14.76 9.15
N VAL A 47 -1.49 14.39 9.00
CA VAL A 47 -2.20 14.40 7.70
C VAL A 47 -3.57 15.06 7.84
N ALA A 48 -4.02 15.75 6.80
CA ALA A 48 -5.36 16.28 6.75
C ALA A 48 -6.35 15.18 6.35
N ILE A 49 -7.56 15.21 6.92
CA ILE A 49 -8.60 14.25 6.54
C ILE A 49 -8.99 14.35 5.07
N SER A 50 -8.97 15.55 4.47
CA SER A 50 -9.32 15.72 3.05
C SER A 50 -8.32 15.03 2.11
N ASP A 51 -7.06 14.92 2.52
CA ASP A 51 -6.04 14.18 1.78
C ASP A 51 -6.28 12.67 1.84
N LEU A 52 -6.79 12.17 2.96
CA LEU A 52 -7.21 10.77 3.07
C LEU A 52 -8.52 10.48 2.36
N GLU A 53 -9.42 11.47 2.24
CA GLU A 53 -10.68 11.30 1.53
C GLU A 53 -10.49 11.25 0.01
N ARG A 54 -9.38 11.82 -0.50
CA ARG A 54 -9.00 11.83 -1.91
C ARG A 54 -8.03 10.68 -2.22
N VAL A 55 -8.48 9.74 -3.03
CA VAL A 55 -7.63 8.65 -3.52
C VAL A 55 -6.90 9.12 -4.78
N PRO A 56 -5.55 9.18 -4.81
CA PRO A 56 -4.82 9.54 -6.02
C PRO A 56 -5.07 8.50 -7.13
N PRO A 57 -5.01 8.86 -8.41
CA PRO A 57 -4.95 7.88 -9.50
C PRO A 57 -3.63 7.11 -9.50
N PHE A 58 -3.62 5.90 -10.07
CA PHE A 58 -2.39 5.12 -10.18
C PHE A 58 -1.32 5.88 -10.98
N GLY A 59 -0.06 5.75 -10.56
CA GLY A 59 1.08 6.40 -11.23
C GLY A 59 1.29 7.87 -10.89
N THR A 60 0.40 8.52 -10.13
CA THR A 60 0.63 9.88 -9.64
C THR A 60 1.44 9.89 -8.35
N GLU A 61 2.01 11.04 -8.03
CA GLU A 61 2.55 11.29 -6.69
C GLU A 61 1.47 11.02 -5.63
N GLY A 62 1.88 10.42 -4.50
CA GLY A 62 0.98 10.08 -3.41
C GLY A 62 0.23 8.75 -3.56
N TRP A 63 0.11 8.15 -4.76
CA TRP A 63 -0.61 6.88 -4.91
C TRP A 63 -0.03 5.75 -4.05
N TRP A 64 1.29 5.65 -3.99
CA TRP A 64 1.97 4.63 -3.17
C TRP A 64 1.75 4.83 -1.67
N TYR A 65 1.42 6.04 -1.25
CA TYR A 65 1.18 6.38 0.15
C TYR A 65 -0.09 5.74 0.71
N ARG A 66 -1.01 5.29 -0.16
CA ARG A 66 -2.16 4.45 0.19
C ARG A 66 -1.76 3.26 1.05
N TRP A 67 -0.58 2.70 0.78
CA TRP A 67 -0.10 1.52 1.49
C TRP A 67 0.14 1.78 2.98
N SER A 68 0.44 3.01 3.37
CA SER A 68 0.54 3.44 4.76
C SER A 68 -0.76 3.27 5.53
N PHE A 69 -1.91 3.17 4.86
CA PHE A 69 -3.23 3.06 5.52
C PHE A 69 -3.88 1.70 5.33
N ALA A 70 -3.39 0.91 4.39
CA ALA A 70 -3.94 -0.40 4.11
C ALA A 70 -3.89 -1.30 5.34
N TRP A 71 -5.09 -1.65 5.82
CA TRP A 71 -5.33 -2.50 7.00
C TRP A 71 -4.73 -1.96 8.30
N ALA A 72 -4.43 -0.66 8.35
CA ALA A 72 -3.96 0.00 9.55
C ALA A 72 -5.13 0.23 10.52
N PRO A 73 -5.00 -0.13 11.81
CA PRO A 73 -6.03 0.12 12.80
C PRO A 73 -6.19 1.62 13.09
N VAL A 74 -7.46 2.04 13.17
CA VAL A 74 -7.83 3.36 13.71
C VAL A 74 -7.89 3.25 15.23
N LEU A 75 -6.97 3.91 15.92
CA LEU A 75 -6.92 3.91 17.39
C LEU A 75 -7.95 4.88 17.99
N VAL A 76 -8.16 6.02 17.32
CA VAL A 76 -9.12 7.05 17.73
C VAL A 76 -9.80 7.62 16.49
N ASP A 77 -11.13 7.69 16.53
CA ASP A 77 -11.92 8.38 15.51
C ASP A 77 -12.91 9.34 16.19
N ARG A 78 -12.74 10.65 15.95
CA ARG A 78 -13.67 11.71 16.41
C ARG A 78 -14.46 12.31 15.24
N THR A 79 -14.53 11.60 14.13
CA THR A 79 -15.16 12.05 12.88
C THR A 79 -16.43 11.29 12.54
N GLU A 80 -16.98 10.57 13.51
CA GLU A 80 -18.21 9.79 13.35
C GLU A 80 -18.10 8.78 12.20
N GLY A 81 -16.92 8.17 12.04
CA GLY A 81 -16.64 7.12 11.05
C GLY A 81 -16.14 7.61 9.69
N ARG A 82 -16.04 8.92 9.46
CA ARG A 82 -15.49 9.45 8.20
C ARG A 82 -14.05 9.02 7.97
N LEU A 83 -13.21 9.05 9.00
CA LEU A 83 -11.82 8.59 8.94
C LEU A 83 -11.76 7.10 8.60
N ALA A 84 -12.50 6.25 9.31
CA ALA A 84 -12.56 4.83 9.01
C ALA A 84 -12.98 4.56 7.55
N SER A 85 -13.98 5.29 7.04
CA SER A 85 -14.42 5.21 5.64
C SER A 85 -13.33 5.66 4.65
N ALA A 86 -12.63 6.74 4.96
CA ALA A 86 -11.52 7.24 4.13
C ALA A 86 -10.37 6.21 4.07
N LEU A 87 -9.94 5.65 5.21
CA LEU A 87 -8.90 4.62 5.22
C LEU A 87 -9.32 3.36 4.49
N HIS A 88 -10.58 2.96 4.60
CA HIS A 88 -11.11 1.82 3.84
C HIS A 88 -10.94 2.06 2.33
N ARG A 89 -11.32 3.24 1.83
CA ARG A 89 -11.10 3.59 0.41
C ARG A 89 -9.62 3.59 0.04
N GLN A 90 -8.74 4.11 0.90
CA GLN A 90 -7.29 4.06 0.65
C GLN A 90 -6.79 2.60 0.54
N ALA A 91 -7.33 1.69 1.34
CA ALA A 91 -6.96 0.27 1.40
C ALA A 91 -7.57 -0.62 0.30
N THR A 92 -8.62 -0.15 -0.38
CA THR A 92 -9.35 -0.95 -1.38
C THR A 92 -9.19 -0.41 -2.78
N VAL A 93 -9.06 -1.30 -3.76
CA VAL A 93 -9.01 -0.95 -5.19
C VAL A 93 -10.35 -1.33 -5.80
N THR A 94 -11.00 -0.39 -6.47
CA THR A 94 -12.22 -0.66 -7.27
C THR A 94 -11.90 -1.52 -8.49
N ALA A 95 -12.91 -2.13 -9.12
CA ALA A 95 -12.69 -2.93 -10.34
C ALA A 95 -12.02 -2.11 -11.47
N GLY A 96 -12.46 -0.86 -11.67
CA GLY A 96 -11.88 0.02 -12.69
C GLY A 96 -10.45 0.43 -12.36
N GLU A 97 -10.14 0.73 -11.09
CA GLU A 97 -8.74 0.96 -10.69
C GLU A 97 -7.90 -0.31 -10.89
N ALA A 98 -8.42 -1.50 -10.57
CA ALA A 98 -7.69 -2.75 -10.73
C ALA A 98 -7.36 -3.02 -12.21
N GLU A 99 -8.30 -2.79 -13.11
CA GLU A 99 -8.09 -2.88 -14.55
C GLU A 99 -7.03 -1.87 -15.02
N SER A 100 -7.16 -0.60 -14.61
CA SER A 100 -6.18 0.44 -14.96
C SER A 100 -4.77 0.10 -14.46
N ILE A 101 -4.64 -0.35 -13.22
CA ILE A 101 -3.35 -0.72 -12.63
C ILE A 101 -2.75 -1.94 -13.32
N LEU A 102 -3.52 -3.02 -13.42
CA LEU A 102 -2.99 -4.32 -13.82
C LEU A 102 -2.82 -4.44 -15.33
N VAL A 103 -3.73 -3.86 -16.11
CA VAL A 103 -3.80 -4.00 -17.57
C VAL A 103 -3.30 -2.72 -18.24
N GLU A 104 -3.93 -1.56 -18.02
CA GLU A 104 -3.58 -0.33 -18.76
C GLU A 104 -2.17 0.19 -18.43
N HIS A 105 -1.69 -0.08 -17.23
CA HIS A 105 -0.35 0.29 -16.76
C HIS A 105 0.64 -0.88 -16.71
N ASP A 106 0.32 -2.01 -17.37
CA ASP A 106 1.19 -3.18 -17.55
C ASP A 106 1.78 -3.77 -16.24
N ARG A 107 1.14 -3.53 -15.07
CA ARG A 107 1.71 -4.01 -13.80
C ARG A 107 1.64 -5.52 -13.66
N LEU A 108 0.64 -6.16 -14.28
CA LEU A 108 0.58 -7.61 -14.33
C LEU A 108 1.75 -8.17 -15.15
N ASP A 109 2.01 -7.61 -16.33
CA ASP A 109 3.08 -8.06 -17.22
C ASP A 109 4.46 -7.79 -16.60
N GLY A 110 4.63 -6.63 -15.96
CA GLY A 110 5.82 -6.32 -15.18
C GLY A 110 6.06 -7.30 -14.04
N TRP A 111 5.01 -7.69 -13.31
CA TRP A 111 5.11 -8.68 -12.24
C TRP A 111 5.43 -10.08 -12.77
N LEU A 112 4.81 -10.52 -13.86
CA LEU A 112 5.09 -11.80 -14.52
C LEU A 112 6.55 -11.88 -14.99
N ASN A 113 7.04 -10.83 -15.65
CA ASN A 113 8.44 -10.76 -16.08
C ASN A 113 9.41 -10.76 -14.88
N PHE A 114 9.06 -10.09 -13.78
CA PHE A 114 9.87 -10.15 -12.56
C PHE A 114 9.91 -11.57 -11.96
N ALA A 115 8.76 -12.23 -11.86
CA ALA A 115 8.65 -13.61 -11.37
C ALA A 115 9.43 -14.59 -12.26
N TYR A 116 9.30 -14.45 -13.58
CA TYR A 116 10.06 -15.23 -14.55
C TYR A 116 11.58 -15.05 -14.36
N ARG A 117 12.06 -13.81 -14.23
CA ARG A 117 13.49 -13.52 -14.01
C ARG A 117 13.99 -14.08 -12.68
N ALA A 118 13.20 -13.98 -11.62
CA ALA A 118 13.54 -14.54 -10.31
C ALA A 118 13.69 -16.07 -10.38
N LEU A 119 12.77 -16.76 -11.08
CA LEU A 119 12.82 -18.21 -11.27
C LEU A 119 13.96 -18.64 -12.19
N LYS A 120 14.17 -17.94 -13.31
CA LYS A 120 15.25 -18.22 -14.27
C LYS A 120 16.63 -18.10 -13.62
N ASN A 121 16.82 -17.11 -12.75
CA ASN A 121 18.11 -16.83 -12.14
C ASN A 121 18.39 -17.62 -10.85
N ASN A 122 17.42 -18.42 -10.37
CA ASN A 122 17.64 -19.30 -9.22
C ASN A 122 18.15 -20.67 -9.68
N PRO A 123 19.38 -21.09 -9.33
CA PRO A 123 19.97 -22.35 -9.78
C PRO A 123 19.42 -23.60 -9.07
N HIS A 124 18.52 -23.46 -8.08
CA HIS A 124 18.02 -24.60 -7.31
C HIS A 124 17.15 -25.55 -8.17
N PRO A 125 17.40 -26.87 -8.17
CA PRO A 125 16.74 -27.86 -9.06
C PRO A 125 15.20 -27.83 -9.00
N ASP A 126 14.61 -27.68 -7.81
CA ASP A 126 13.16 -27.71 -7.58
C ASP A 126 12.39 -26.53 -8.22
N HIS A 127 13.08 -25.46 -8.59
CA HIS A 127 12.48 -24.25 -9.17
C HIS A 127 12.36 -24.30 -10.70
N ARG A 128 13.04 -25.25 -11.35
CA ARG A 128 12.95 -25.45 -12.81
C ARG A 128 11.57 -25.92 -13.27
N GLU A 129 10.82 -26.60 -12.40
CA GLU A 129 9.46 -27.05 -12.70
C GLU A 129 8.43 -25.91 -12.58
N LEU A 130 8.56 -25.07 -11.55
CA LEU A 130 7.76 -23.85 -11.39
C LEU A 130 7.98 -22.84 -12.53
N GLY A 131 9.23 -22.64 -12.96
CA GLY A 131 9.56 -21.80 -14.11
C GLY A 131 8.91 -22.28 -15.41
N ARG A 132 8.79 -23.60 -15.61
CA ARG A 132 8.19 -24.20 -16.81
C ARG A 132 6.68 -23.93 -16.90
N ARG A 133 5.97 -23.98 -15.77
CA ARG A 133 4.53 -23.67 -15.69
C ARG A 133 4.19 -22.20 -16.00
N VAL A 134 5.09 -21.27 -15.67
CA VAL A 134 4.92 -19.84 -15.99
C VAL A 134 5.12 -19.58 -17.48
N ILE A 135 6.10 -20.24 -18.11
CA ILE A 135 6.35 -20.14 -19.56
C ILE A 135 5.16 -20.68 -20.38
N ASP A 136 4.56 -21.80 -19.95
CA ASP A 136 3.39 -22.37 -20.63
C ASP A 136 2.17 -21.43 -20.62
N LEU A 137 2.02 -20.61 -19.57
CA LEU A 137 0.95 -19.60 -19.48
C LEU A 137 1.16 -18.41 -20.43
N GLU A 138 2.40 -17.98 -20.67
CA GLU A 138 2.70 -16.93 -21.66
C GLU A 138 2.47 -17.44 -23.10
N ALA A 139 2.83 -18.69 -23.38
CA ALA A 139 2.61 -19.31 -24.70
C ALA A 139 1.11 -19.39 -25.08
N LEU A 140 0.24 -19.65 -24.10
CA LEU A 140 -1.21 -19.67 -24.27
C LEU A 140 -1.83 -18.28 -24.51
N ARG A 141 -1.16 -17.19 -24.08
CA ARG A 141 -1.60 -15.81 -24.34
C ARG A 141 -1.23 -15.33 -25.75
N SER A 142 -0.14 -15.82 -26.34
CA SER A 142 0.28 -15.46 -27.71
C SER A 142 -0.51 -16.18 -28.82
N THR A 143 -1.43 -17.08 -28.47
CA THR A 143 -2.27 -17.83 -29.43
C THR A 143 -3.73 -17.34 -29.50
N ARG A 144 -4.05 -16.19 -28.87
CA ARG A 144 -5.35 -15.51 -29.00
C ARG A 144 -5.24 -14.18 -29.70
#